data_AF-A0A969F1L1-F1
#
_entry.id   AF-A0A969F1L1-F1
#
_cell.length_a   1.000
_cell.length_b   1.000
_cell.length_c   1.000
_cell.angle_alpha   90.00
_cell.angle_beta   90.00
_cell.angle_gamma   90.00
#
_symmetry.space_group_name_H-M   'P 1'
#
loop_
_entity.id
_entity.type
_entity.pdbx_description
1 polymer ?
#
loop_
_entity_poly.entity_id
_entity_poly.type
_entity_poly.pdbx_seq_one_letter_code
_entity_poly.pdbx_strand_id
1 'polypeptide(L)'
;MRQVFISDLHLDPETPHVTEAFLRLLEREQTRCDALYILGDFTEVWVGDDDDSAFISHLKGALRLAGRHCKVHLMHGNRDFLIGEAFCRSAAIQLIDDPYVIEAGGRRGVLCHGDTLCSDDVAYQNVRKMFRSPEWQRDMLARGIDERRALAAALRAQSRSANANKAANHHGCRTGGGDCADERAPRRFHHPRPHAPTRDTPLAAGRSHRRTLCPRRLGALWLATEAR
;
A
#
# COMPACT_ATOMS: atom_id res chain seq x y z
N MET A 1 -13.02 3.27 -19.07
CA MET A 1 -12.43 2.35 -18.09
C MET A 1 -12.33 3.04 -16.73
N ARG A 2 -12.83 2.41 -15.68
CA ARG A 2 -12.84 2.91 -14.30
C ARG A 2 -11.83 2.14 -13.46
N GLN A 3 -10.91 2.87 -12.85
CA GLN A 3 -9.90 2.34 -11.93
C GLN A 3 -10.24 2.80 -10.52
N VAL A 4 -10.09 1.93 -9.52
CA VAL A 4 -10.26 2.25 -8.10
C VAL A 4 -8.93 2.05 -7.40
N PHE A 5 -8.56 2.98 -6.51
CA PHE A 5 -7.30 2.95 -5.77
C PHE A 5 -7.58 3.05 -4.27
N ILE A 6 -7.05 2.12 -3.49
CA ILE A 6 -7.16 2.10 -2.02
C ILE A 6 -5.77 1.81 -1.42
N SER A 7 -5.55 2.16 -0.16
CA SER A 7 -4.30 1.92 0.57
C SER A 7 -4.54 2.09 2.07
N ASP A 8 -3.55 1.71 2.90
CA ASP A 8 -3.56 1.94 4.36
C ASP A 8 -4.85 1.44 5.02
N LEU A 9 -5.31 0.25 4.61
CA LEU A 9 -6.48 -0.37 5.22
C LEU A 9 -6.16 -0.89 6.61
N HIS A 10 -4.94 -1.42 6.81
CA HIS A 10 -4.51 -2.02 8.07
C HIS A 10 -5.50 -3.07 8.57
N LEU A 11 -5.95 -3.96 7.68
CA LEU A 11 -6.93 -4.99 8.04
C LEU A 11 -6.34 -5.89 9.14
N ASP A 12 -7.11 -6.03 10.22
CA ASP A 12 -6.71 -6.77 11.41
C ASP A 12 -7.94 -7.45 12.07
N PRO A 13 -7.81 -8.68 12.61
CA PRO A 13 -8.87 -9.33 13.39
C PRO A 13 -9.38 -8.50 14.57
N GLU A 14 -8.54 -7.66 15.18
CA GLU A 14 -8.92 -6.79 16.31
C GLU A 14 -9.79 -5.60 15.88
N THR A 15 -9.84 -5.29 14.57
CA THR A 15 -10.64 -4.19 14.00
C THR A 15 -11.62 -4.70 12.93
N PRO A 16 -12.60 -5.54 13.29
CA PRO A 16 -13.48 -6.20 12.32
C PRO A 16 -14.30 -5.22 11.48
N HIS A 17 -14.69 -4.08 12.05
CA HIS A 17 -15.45 -3.03 11.35
C HIS A 17 -14.71 -2.45 10.12
N VAL A 18 -13.37 -2.42 10.13
CA VAL A 18 -12.57 -1.98 8.98
C VAL A 18 -12.60 -3.04 7.88
N THR A 19 -12.44 -4.30 8.26
CA THR A 19 -12.57 -5.45 7.36
C THR A 19 -13.94 -5.48 6.70
N GLU A 20 -15.01 -5.33 7.46
CA GLU A 20 -16.36 -5.26 6.91
C GLU A 20 -16.56 -4.09 5.94
N ALA A 21 -15.99 -2.92 6.23
CA ALA A 21 -16.05 -1.78 5.33
C ALA A 21 -15.33 -2.07 4.01
N PHE A 22 -14.17 -2.73 4.06
CA PHE A 22 -13.45 -3.20 2.88
C PHE A 22 -14.27 -4.22 2.08
N LEU A 23 -14.88 -5.20 2.74
CA LEU A 23 -15.71 -6.20 2.07
C LEU A 23 -16.92 -5.57 1.36
N ARG A 24 -17.60 -4.62 2.01
CA ARG A 24 -18.70 -3.86 1.38
C ARG A 24 -18.23 -3.02 0.19
N LEU A 25 -17.04 -2.41 0.28
CA LEU A 25 -16.43 -1.70 -0.85
C LEU A 25 -16.20 -2.67 -2.02
N LEU A 26 -15.61 -3.83 -1.72
CA LEU A 26 -15.29 -4.85 -2.72
C LEU A 26 -16.56 -5.35 -3.43
N GLU A 27 -17.59 -5.69 -2.67
CA GLU A 27 -18.88 -6.12 -3.21
C GLU A 27 -19.52 -5.06 -4.10
N ARG A 28 -19.46 -3.79 -3.70
CA ARG A 28 -20.01 -2.67 -4.45
C ARG A 28 -19.22 -2.39 -5.73
N GLU A 29 -17.90 -2.45 -5.69
CA GLU A 29 -17.04 -1.96 -6.77
C GLU A 29 -16.60 -3.05 -7.75
N GLN A 30 -16.61 -4.33 -7.36
CA GLN A 30 -16.13 -5.45 -8.20
C GLN A 30 -16.80 -5.50 -9.59
N THR A 31 -18.08 -5.12 -9.72
CA THR A 31 -18.80 -5.08 -11.01
C THR A 31 -18.83 -3.69 -11.67
N ARG A 32 -18.23 -2.68 -11.03
CA ARG A 32 -18.29 -1.27 -11.44
C ARG A 32 -16.93 -0.69 -11.80
N CYS A 33 -15.85 -1.43 -11.61
CA CYS A 33 -14.50 -1.04 -11.99
C CYS A 33 -13.85 -2.11 -12.88
N ASP A 34 -12.95 -1.67 -13.75
CA ASP A 34 -12.13 -2.57 -14.58
C ASP A 34 -10.94 -3.10 -13.77
N ALA A 35 -10.37 -2.27 -12.89
CA ALA A 35 -9.40 -2.73 -11.91
C ALA A 35 -9.46 -1.99 -10.57
N LEU A 36 -9.10 -2.72 -9.52
CA LEU A 36 -8.87 -2.27 -8.16
C LEU A 36 -7.38 -2.38 -7.84
N TYR A 37 -6.77 -1.28 -7.40
CA TYR A 37 -5.38 -1.22 -6.96
C TYR A 37 -5.32 -1.00 -5.45
N ILE A 38 -4.64 -1.89 -4.74
CA ILE A 38 -4.37 -1.83 -3.30
C ILE A 38 -2.90 -1.42 -3.12
N LEU A 39 -2.65 -0.16 -2.77
CA LEU A 39 -1.33 0.48 -2.78
C LEU A 39 -0.60 0.39 -1.43
N GLY A 40 -0.45 -0.83 -0.92
CA GLY A 40 0.27 -1.14 0.32
C GLY A 40 -0.53 -0.93 1.60
N ASP A 41 0.00 -1.53 2.67
CA ASP A 41 -0.61 -1.58 4.01
C ASP A 41 -2.06 -2.10 3.95
N PHE A 42 -2.25 -3.19 3.19
CA PHE A 42 -3.49 -3.94 3.07
C PHE A 42 -3.86 -4.58 4.41
N THR A 43 -2.93 -5.28 5.04
CA THR A 43 -3.11 -5.88 6.37
C THR A 43 -2.23 -5.17 7.40
N GLU A 44 -2.65 -5.18 8.66
CA GLU A 44 -1.83 -4.59 9.74
C GLU A 44 -0.52 -5.37 9.98
N VAL A 45 -0.50 -6.69 9.74
CA VAL A 45 0.73 -7.49 9.54
C VAL A 45 0.48 -8.62 8.55
N TRP A 46 1.52 -8.91 7.79
CA TRP A 46 1.69 -10.19 7.11
C TRP A 46 2.87 -10.98 7.69
N VAL A 47 2.62 -12.22 8.14
CA VAL A 47 3.69 -13.10 8.64
C VAL A 47 4.22 -14.08 7.58
N GLY A 48 3.49 -14.25 6.48
CA GLY A 48 3.83 -15.17 5.38
C GLY A 48 2.58 -15.79 4.76
N ASP A 49 2.71 -16.28 3.52
CA ASP A 49 1.57 -16.81 2.75
C ASP A 49 0.98 -18.11 3.31
N ASP A 50 1.78 -18.81 4.11
CA ASP A 50 1.43 -20.03 4.84
C ASP A 50 0.64 -19.76 6.13
N ASP A 51 0.27 -18.51 6.41
CA ASP A 51 -0.69 -18.18 7.45
C ASP A 51 -2.06 -18.83 7.13
N ASP A 52 -2.45 -19.74 8.03
CA ASP A 52 -3.64 -20.57 7.99
C ASP A 52 -4.82 -19.98 8.76
N SER A 53 -4.69 -18.76 9.30
CA SER A 53 -5.74 -18.13 10.07
C SER A 53 -7.03 -17.97 9.27
N ALA A 54 -8.17 -18.09 9.97
CA ALA A 54 -9.48 -17.89 9.38
C ALA A 54 -9.63 -16.48 8.78
N PHE A 55 -8.94 -15.49 9.35
CA PHE A 55 -8.90 -14.12 8.84
C PHE A 55 -8.28 -14.03 7.45
N ILE A 56 -7.07 -14.57 7.27
CA ILE A 56 -6.41 -14.58 5.96
C ILE A 56 -7.21 -15.39 4.95
N SER A 57 -7.78 -16.53 5.37
CA SER A 57 -8.66 -17.35 4.53
C SER A 57 -9.90 -16.59 4.05
N HIS A 58 -10.50 -15.77 4.93
CA HIS A 58 -11.62 -14.90 4.56
C HIS A 58 -11.20 -13.86 3.50
N LEU A 59 -10.09 -13.15 3.72
CA LEU A 59 -9.58 -12.16 2.76
C LEU A 59 -9.27 -12.79 1.40
N LYS A 60 -8.63 -13.97 1.38
CA LYS A 60 -8.36 -14.76 0.16
C LYS A 60 -9.65 -15.01 -0.62
N GLY A 61 -10.71 -15.48 0.07
CA GLY A 61 -12.00 -15.77 -0.55
C GLY A 61 -12.69 -14.53 -1.13
N ALA A 62 -12.69 -13.43 -0.39
CA ALA A 62 -13.30 -12.16 -0.84
C ALA A 62 -12.59 -11.60 -2.08
N LEU A 63 -11.26 -11.53 -2.05
CA LEU A 63 -10.46 -11.08 -3.20
C LEU A 63 -10.64 -11.97 -4.42
N ARG A 64 -10.69 -13.29 -4.21
CA ARG A 64 -10.94 -14.26 -5.29
C ARG A 64 -12.29 -14.07 -5.95
N LEU A 65 -13.32 -13.72 -5.19
CA LEU A 65 -14.64 -13.41 -5.73
C LEU A 65 -14.59 -12.15 -6.60
N ALA A 66 -13.95 -11.09 -6.10
CA ALA A 66 -13.79 -9.85 -6.84
C ALA A 66 -12.98 -10.00 -8.13
N GLY A 67 -11.92 -10.82 -8.09
CA GLY A 67 -11.08 -11.16 -9.24
C GLY A 67 -11.82 -11.81 -10.40
N ARG A 68 -13.05 -12.29 -10.20
CA ARG A 68 -13.93 -12.79 -11.27
C ARG A 68 -14.59 -11.66 -12.08
N HIS A 69 -14.68 -10.46 -11.51
CA HIS A 69 -15.42 -9.33 -12.08
C HIS A 69 -14.51 -8.17 -12.49
N CYS A 70 -13.42 -7.93 -11.77
CA CYS A 70 -12.42 -6.92 -12.10
C CYS A 70 -11.00 -7.41 -11.86
N LYS A 71 -10.01 -6.73 -12.43
CA LYS A 71 -8.60 -7.01 -12.12
C LYS A 71 -8.28 -6.47 -10.73
N VAL A 72 -7.62 -7.25 -9.90
CA VAL A 72 -7.18 -6.80 -8.57
C VAL A 72 -5.66 -6.82 -8.53
N HIS A 73 -5.08 -5.66 -8.24
CA HIS A 73 -3.65 -5.46 -8.12
C HIS A 73 -3.31 -5.10 -6.68
N LEU A 74 -2.26 -5.70 -6.13
CA LEU A 74 -1.75 -5.42 -4.80
C LEU A 74 -0.29 -5.00 -4.89
N MET A 75 0.06 -3.90 -4.22
CA MET A 75 1.42 -3.42 -4.01
C MET A 75 1.77 -3.63 -2.54
N HIS A 76 3.02 -3.96 -2.25
CA HIS A 76 3.49 -4.05 -0.86
C HIS A 76 3.53 -2.67 -0.19
N GLY A 77 3.16 -2.65 1.09
CA GLY A 77 3.47 -1.58 2.03
C GLY A 77 4.58 -1.97 2.99
N ASN A 78 4.56 -1.39 4.19
CA ASN A 78 5.58 -1.62 5.21
C ASN A 78 5.14 -2.64 6.25
N ARG A 79 3.87 -2.98 6.25
CA ARG A 79 3.26 -3.97 7.14
C ARG A 79 3.15 -5.36 6.52
N ASP A 80 3.15 -5.41 5.19
CA ASP A 80 2.70 -6.56 4.42
C ASP A 80 3.63 -6.91 3.23
N PHE A 81 4.90 -6.50 3.33
CA PHE A 81 5.95 -6.78 2.34
C PHE A 81 6.35 -8.27 2.22
N LEU A 82 5.84 -9.13 3.11
CA LEU A 82 6.00 -10.58 3.03
C LEU A 82 4.88 -11.26 2.22
N ILE A 83 3.89 -10.52 1.70
CA ILE A 83 2.88 -11.08 0.78
C ILE A 83 3.60 -11.64 -0.44
N GLY A 84 3.41 -12.92 -0.71
CA GLY A 84 4.02 -13.60 -1.82
C GLY A 84 3.04 -14.02 -2.90
N GLU A 85 3.61 -14.68 -3.91
CA GLU A 85 2.88 -15.18 -5.06
C GLU A 85 1.91 -16.33 -4.70
N ALA A 86 2.13 -17.05 -3.59
CA ALA A 86 1.21 -18.13 -3.20
C ALA A 86 -0.13 -17.55 -2.72
N PHE A 87 -0.09 -16.46 -1.94
CA PHE A 87 -1.29 -15.70 -1.60
C PHE A 87 -1.94 -15.14 -2.86
N CYS A 88 -1.19 -14.45 -3.71
CA CYS A 88 -1.72 -13.81 -4.91
C CYS A 88 -2.44 -14.80 -5.85
N ARG A 89 -1.84 -15.97 -6.10
CA ARG A 89 -2.46 -17.04 -6.88
C ARG A 89 -3.75 -17.56 -6.22
N SER A 90 -3.74 -17.78 -4.91
CA SER A 90 -4.92 -18.29 -4.19
C SER A 90 -6.08 -17.29 -4.24
N ALA A 91 -5.78 -16.01 -4.07
CA ALA A 91 -6.71 -14.89 -4.08
C ALA A 91 -7.07 -14.40 -5.50
N ALA A 92 -6.48 -14.98 -6.56
CA ALA A 92 -6.67 -14.54 -7.95
C ALA A 92 -6.39 -13.03 -8.17
N ILE A 93 -5.33 -12.53 -7.54
CA ILE A 93 -4.87 -11.13 -7.67
C ILE A 93 -3.45 -11.09 -8.25
N GLN A 94 -3.03 -9.92 -8.73
CA GLN A 94 -1.68 -9.69 -9.25
C GLN A 94 -0.88 -8.83 -8.26
N LEU A 95 0.31 -9.30 -7.89
CA LEU A 95 1.29 -8.47 -7.19
C LEU A 95 1.95 -7.49 -8.18
N ILE A 96 2.08 -6.22 -7.80
CA ILE A 96 2.72 -5.18 -8.58
C ILE A 96 3.86 -4.53 -7.79
N ASP A 97 4.91 -4.13 -8.50
CA ASP A 97 6.10 -3.53 -7.90
C ASP A 97 5.84 -2.14 -7.30
N ASP A 98 6.63 -1.73 -6.31
CA ASP A 98 6.71 -0.35 -5.85
C ASP A 98 8.05 0.26 -6.30
N PRO A 99 8.07 1.21 -7.27
CA PRO A 99 6.93 1.84 -7.94
C PRO A 99 6.40 1.05 -9.16
N TYR A 100 5.13 1.29 -9.51
CA TYR A 100 4.47 0.73 -10.70
C TYR A 100 4.02 1.81 -11.68
N VAL A 101 4.33 1.63 -12.97
CA VAL A 101 3.85 2.51 -14.04
C VAL A 101 2.53 1.99 -14.59
N ILE A 102 1.49 2.83 -14.56
CA ILE A 102 0.16 2.51 -15.08
C ILE A 102 -0.18 3.38 -16.30
N GLU A 103 -0.84 2.77 -17.28
CA GLU A 103 -1.50 3.49 -18.37
C GLU A 103 -3.01 3.31 -18.29
N ALA A 104 -3.75 4.41 -18.15
CA ALA A 104 -5.21 4.40 -18.06
C ALA A 104 -5.79 5.59 -18.81
N GLY A 105 -6.75 5.34 -19.71
CA GLY A 105 -7.42 6.39 -20.49
C GLY A 105 -6.47 7.25 -21.32
N GLY A 106 -5.44 6.64 -21.92
CA GLY A 106 -4.41 7.35 -22.71
C GLY A 106 -3.43 8.18 -21.88
N ARG A 107 -3.39 7.99 -20.55
CA ARG A 107 -2.52 8.73 -19.64
C ARG A 107 -1.60 7.79 -18.88
N ARG A 108 -0.32 8.16 -18.80
CA ARG A 108 0.69 7.47 -18.00
C ARG A 108 0.81 8.08 -16.60
N GLY A 109 0.81 7.23 -15.58
CA GLY A 109 0.96 7.58 -14.16
C GLY A 109 1.91 6.64 -13.43
N VAL A 110 2.35 7.05 -12.25
CA VAL A 110 3.11 6.19 -11.33
C VAL A 110 2.32 6.00 -10.04
N LEU A 111 2.25 4.74 -9.62
CA LEU A 111 1.74 4.29 -8.34
C LEU A 111 2.94 3.97 -7.45
N CYS A 112 2.92 4.43 -6.22
CA CYS A 112 3.84 3.97 -5.19
C CYS A 112 3.13 3.95 -3.84
N HIS A 113 3.63 3.10 -2.92
CA HIS A 113 3.17 3.12 -1.54
C HIS A 113 3.62 4.43 -0.85
N GLY A 114 4.78 4.95 -1.24
CA GLY A 114 5.19 6.31 -0.90
C GLY A 114 6.05 6.45 0.36
N ASP A 115 6.28 5.37 1.10
CA ASP A 115 7.21 5.36 2.22
C ASP A 115 8.68 5.56 1.77
N THR A 116 9.01 5.18 0.53
CA THR A 116 10.27 5.51 -0.16
C THR A 116 10.51 7.01 -0.28
N LEU A 117 9.44 7.82 -0.30
CA LEU A 117 9.53 9.27 -0.44
C LEU A 117 9.87 9.96 0.89
N CYS A 118 9.82 9.23 2.01
CA CYS A 118 10.26 9.70 3.32
C CYS A 118 11.78 9.50 3.51
N SER A 119 12.58 10.05 2.59
CA SER A 119 14.04 9.84 2.56
C SER A 119 14.78 10.54 3.71
N ASP A 120 14.20 11.58 4.30
CA ASP A 120 14.78 12.29 5.45
C ASP A 120 14.70 11.46 6.75
N ASP A 121 13.83 10.44 6.84
CA ASP A 121 13.82 9.49 7.97
C ASP A 121 14.82 8.35 7.73
N VAL A 122 16.12 8.67 7.87
CA VAL A 122 17.24 7.74 7.63
C VAL A 122 17.12 6.47 8.47
N ALA A 123 16.67 6.60 9.73
CA ALA A 123 16.51 5.47 10.63
C ALA A 123 15.44 4.49 10.10
N TYR A 124 14.29 5.02 9.69
CA TYR A 124 13.24 4.25 9.04
C TYR A 124 13.74 3.59 7.74
N GLN A 125 14.40 4.34 6.86
CA GLN A 125 14.89 3.81 5.59
C GLN A 125 15.91 2.68 5.76
N ASN A 126 16.75 2.73 6.79
CA ASN A 126 17.69 1.65 7.10
C ASN A 126 16.99 0.37 7.57
N VAL A 127 16.00 0.49 8.47
CA VAL A 127 15.19 -0.65 8.92
C VAL A 127 14.40 -1.24 7.75
N ARG A 128 13.82 -0.39 6.90
CA ARG A 128 13.13 -0.81 5.68
C ARG A 128 14.03 -1.61 4.76
N LYS A 129 15.25 -1.15 4.49
CA LYS A 129 16.23 -1.87 3.65
C LYS A 129 16.54 -3.26 4.22
N MET A 130 16.68 -3.37 5.54
CA MET A 130 16.91 -4.63 6.22
C MET A 130 15.72 -5.58 6.04
N PHE A 131 14.49 -5.14 6.33
CA PHE A 131 13.29 -5.98 6.20
C PHE A 131 12.95 -6.38 4.76
N ARG A 132 13.39 -5.58 3.78
CA ARG A 132 13.24 -5.90 2.35
C ARG A 132 14.42 -6.66 1.76
N SER A 133 15.45 -7.02 2.55
CA SER A 133 16.54 -7.83 2.01
C SER A 133 16.09 -9.29 1.81
N PRO A 134 16.48 -9.93 0.70
CA PRO A 134 16.15 -11.34 0.46
C PRO A 134 16.64 -12.27 1.58
N GLU A 135 17.80 -11.97 2.15
CA GLU A 135 18.39 -12.72 3.27
C GLU A 135 17.46 -12.68 4.47
N TRP A 136 17.03 -11.49 4.88
CA TRP A 136 16.16 -11.32 6.04
C TRP A 136 14.79 -11.97 5.83
N GLN A 137 14.22 -11.80 4.63
CA GLN A 137 12.93 -12.42 4.30
C GLN A 137 13.01 -13.94 4.30
N ARG A 138 14.09 -14.53 3.74
CA ARG A 138 14.32 -15.98 3.81
C ARG A 138 14.46 -16.46 5.25
N ASP A 139 15.27 -15.77 6.06
CA ASP A 139 15.50 -16.15 7.46
C ASP A 139 14.23 -16.03 8.30
N MET A 140 13.39 -15.02 8.05
CA MET A 140 12.10 -14.90 8.71
C MET A 140 11.13 -16.00 8.28
N LEU A 141 10.97 -16.23 6.96
CA LEU A 141 10.05 -17.24 6.44
C LEU A 141 10.47 -18.68 6.75
N ALA A 142 11.74 -18.92 7.08
CA ALA A 142 12.24 -20.20 7.56
C ALA A 142 11.80 -20.54 9.01
N ARG A 143 11.32 -19.55 9.78
CA ARG A 143 10.85 -19.75 11.15
C ARG A 143 9.44 -20.35 11.18
N GLY A 144 9.13 -21.06 12.26
CA GLY A 144 7.78 -21.58 12.50
C GLY A 144 6.74 -20.46 12.54
N ILE A 145 5.51 -20.73 12.10
CA ILE A 145 4.45 -19.73 11.99
C ILE A 145 4.15 -19.04 13.33
N ASP A 146 4.17 -19.80 14.44
CA ASP A 146 3.92 -19.25 15.78
C ASP A 146 5.03 -18.30 16.25
N GLU A 147 6.28 -18.62 15.91
CA GLU A 147 7.42 -17.75 16.19
C GLU A 147 7.31 -16.43 15.41
N ARG A 148 6.95 -16.50 14.12
CA ARG A 148 6.73 -15.30 13.30
C ARG A 148 5.57 -14.45 13.83
N ARG A 149 4.47 -15.07 14.25
CA ARG A 149 3.33 -14.38 14.89
C ARG A 149 3.75 -13.67 16.17
N ALA A 150 4.53 -14.33 17.03
CA ALA A 150 5.05 -13.73 18.26
C ALA A 150 6.00 -12.55 17.98
N LEU A 151 6.94 -12.70 17.04
CA LEU A 151 7.87 -11.63 16.63
C LEU A 151 7.11 -10.42 16.07
N ALA A 152 6.12 -10.65 15.20
CA ALA A 152 5.28 -9.59 14.68
C ALA A 152 4.51 -8.84 15.77
N ALA A 153 3.94 -9.56 16.74
CA ALA A 153 3.27 -8.95 17.89
C ALA A 153 4.22 -8.08 18.74
N ALA A 154 5.44 -8.56 18.98
CA ALA A 154 6.46 -7.82 19.72
C ALA A 154 6.91 -6.55 18.98
N LEU A 155 7.22 -6.65 17.69
CA LEU A 155 7.61 -5.50 16.85
C LEU A 155 6.52 -4.43 16.80
N ARG A 156 5.25 -4.85 16.72
CA ARG A 156 4.11 -3.94 16.81
C ARG A 156 4.04 -3.23 18.16
N ALA A 157 4.16 -3.95 19.27
CA ALA A 157 4.14 -3.36 20.60
C ALA A 157 5.24 -2.30 20.74
N GLN A 158 6.46 -2.62 20.29
CA GLN A 158 7.58 -1.70 20.30
C GLN A 158 7.36 -0.47 19.40
N SER A 159 6.82 -0.66 18.19
CA SER A 159 6.51 0.44 17.26
C SER A 159 5.44 1.38 17.83
N ARG A 160 4.40 0.85 18.47
CA ARG A 160 3.38 1.67 19.15
C ARG A 160 3.99 2.51 20.27
N SER A 161 4.85 1.92 21.10
CA SER A 161 5.56 2.64 22.17
C SER A 161 6.51 3.70 21.61
N ALA A 162 7.26 3.41 20.54
CA ALA A 162 8.18 4.35 19.92
C ALA A 162 7.44 5.52 19.23
N ASN A 163 6.33 5.26 18.55
CA ASN A 163 5.52 6.29 17.91
C ASN A 163 4.78 7.17 18.90
N ALA A 164 4.36 6.63 20.05
CA ALA A 164 3.79 7.43 21.16
C ALA A 164 4.81 8.47 21.67
N ASN A 165 6.11 8.12 21.68
CA ASN A 165 7.18 9.01 22.12
C ASN A 165 7.68 9.97 21.01
N LYS A 166 7.40 9.70 19.74
CA LYS A 166 7.79 10.53 18.58
C LYS A 166 6.78 11.61 18.19
N ALA A 167 5.71 11.80 18.97
CA ALA A 167 4.58 12.68 18.64
C ALA A 167 4.90 14.19 18.45
N ALA A 168 6.17 14.62 18.55
CA ALA A 168 6.56 16.03 18.38
C ALA A 168 7.21 16.39 17.02
N ASN A 169 7.79 15.45 16.25
CA ASN A 169 8.63 15.79 15.07
C ASN A 169 8.34 14.91 13.83
N HIS A 170 7.11 14.90 13.33
CA HIS A 170 6.85 14.38 11.98
C HIS A 170 7.28 15.44 10.95
N HIS A 171 8.52 15.31 10.45
CA HIS A 171 8.98 16.06 9.28
C HIS A 171 8.20 15.56 8.05
N GLY A 172 7.46 16.47 7.40
CA GLY A 172 6.74 16.16 6.18
C GLY A 172 7.68 15.65 5.09
N CYS A 173 7.21 14.68 4.31
CA CYS A 173 7.89 14.16 3.12
C CYS A 173 8.36 15.32 2.23
N ARG A 174 9.66 15.34 1.88
CA ARG A 174 10.31 16.41 1.12
C ARG A 174 9.53 16.72 -0.16
N THR A 175 9.34 18.01 -0.43
CA THR A 175 8.73 18.56 -1.65
C THR A 175 9.76 19.03 -2.68
N GLY A 176 11.02 18.57 -2.62
CA GLY A 176 12.09 19.11 -3.47
C GLY A 176 13.09 18.08 -3.99
N GLY A 177 13.10 17.95 -5.32
CA GLY A 177 14.33 17.86 -6.13
C GLY A 177 15.27 16.67 -5.91
N GLY A 178 14.78 15.44 -6.12
CA GLY A 178 15.65 14.32 -6.46
C GLY A 178 15.48 14.00 -7.94
N ASP A 179 16.56 14.01 -8.70
CA ASP A 179 16.60 13.85 -10.16
C ASP A 179 15.87 12.60 -10.66
N CYS A 180 14.61 12.77 -11.04
CA CYS A 180 13.96 12.00 -12.10
C CYS A 180 13.72 12.93 -13.29
N ALA A 181 14.78 13.59 -13.76
CA ALA A 181 14.78 14.29 -15.05
C ALA A 181 14.93 13.26 -16.19
N ASP A 182 13.90 12.43 -16.38
CA ASP A 182 13.70 11.73 -17.65
C ASP A 182 12.57 12.45 -18.39
N GLU A 183 12.82 12.87 -19.63
CA GLU A 183 11.83 13.54 -20.49
C GLU A 183 10.59 12.65 -20.78
N ARG A 184 10.58 11.40 -20.30
CA ARG A 184 9.44 10.47 -20.26
C ARG A 184 8.64 10.48 -18.94
N ALA A 185 8.85 11.47 -18.06
CA ALA A 185 8.21 11.53 -16.75
C ALA A 185 6.67 11.48 -16.81
N PRO A 186 6.02 10.70 -15.91
CA PRO A 186 4.56 10.60 -15.86
C PRO A 186 3.93 11.90 -15.37
N ARG A 187 2.82 12.31 -16.00
CA ARG A 187 2.15 13.60 -15.70
C ARG A 187 1.44 13.63 -14.34
N ARG A 188 1.34 12.48 -13.63
CA ARG A 188 0.68 12.34 -12.33
C ARG A 188 1.33 11.28 -11.45
N PHE A 189 1.38 11.58 -10.15
CA PHE A 189 1.93 10.71 -9.09
C PHE A 189 0.84 10.44 -8.03
N HIS A 190 0.65 9.16 -7.69
CA HIS A 190 -0.34 8.71 -6.72
C HIS A 190 0.35 7.90 -5.61
N HIS A 191 0.16 8.33 -4.35
CA HIS A 191 0.61 7.61 -3.14
C HIS A 191 -0.20 8.07 -1.91
N PRO A 192 -0.28 7.26 -0.85
CA PRO A 192 -0.86 7.67 0.42
C PRO A 192 -0.07 8.73 1.19
N ARG A 193 -0.77 9.40 2.11
CA ARG A 193 -0.32 10.59 2.83
C ARG A 193 0.40 10.22 4.15
N PRO A 194 1.69 10.54 4.33
CA PRO A 194 2.30 10.55 5.65
C PRO A 194 1.77 11.74 6.46
N HIS A 195 1.66 11.59 7.79
CA HIS A 195 0.95 12.44 8.75
C HIS A 195 1.33 13.96 8.74
N ALA A 196 0.88 14.76 7.77
CA ALA A 196 1.09 16.22 7.76
C ALA A 196 -0.06 17.03 7.10
N PRO A 197 -0.35 18.26 7.59
CA PRO A 197 -1.44 19.12 7.10
C PRO A 197 -1.19 19.65 5.66
N THR A 198 -2.29 20.05 5.00
CA THR A 198 -2.33 20.42 3.58
C THR A 198 -1.57 21.72 3.31
N ARG A 199 -0.63 21.69 2.36
CA ARG A 199 -0.20 22.87 1.61
C ARG A 199 -0.13 22.54 0.12
N ASP A 200 -0.98 23.18 -0.67
CA ASP A 200 -0.79 23.31 -2.10
C ASP A 200 0.46 24.16 -2.33
N THR A 201 1.49 23.61 -2.96
CA THR A 201 2.66 24.40 -3.36
C THR A 201 2.86 24.22 -4.86
N PRO A 202 2.86 25.30 -5.66
CA PRO A 202 3.21 25.22 -7.08
C PRO A 202 4.73 25.04 -7.21
N LEU A 203 5.16 24.07 -8.03
CA LEU A 203 6.56 23.94 -8.46
C LEU A 203 6.74 24.73 -9.77
N ALA A 204 7.79 25.55 -9.80
CA ALA A 204 8.09 26.47 -10.89
C ALA A 204 8.68 25.77 -12.13
N ALA A 205 8.37 26.37 -13.28
CA ALA A 205 8.89 26.20 -14.65
C ALA A 205 8.60 24.86 -15.39
N GLY A 206 7.54 24.88 -16.21
CA GLY A 206 7.55 24.21 -17.53
C GLY A 206 6.53 23.10 -17.77
N ARG A 207 6.17 22.28 -16.78
CA ARG A 207 5.16 21.21 -16.95
C ARG A 207 4.41 20.95 -15.63
N SER A 208 3.08 21.13 -15.61
CA SER A 208 2.27 20.88 -14.42
C SER A 208 2.13 19.37 -14.16
N HIS A 209 2.74 18.89 -13.07
CA HIS A 209 2.59 17.53 -12.59
C HIS A 209 1.57 17.53 -11.44
N ARG A 210 0.49 16.74 -11.55
CA ARG A 210 -0.53 16.68 -10.49
C ARG A 210 -0.24 15.52 -9.55
N ARG A 211 0.20 15.82 -8.33
CA ARG A 211 0.28 14.86 -7.22
C ARG A 211 -1.12 14.68 -6.65
N THR A 212 -1.55 13.45 -6.42
CA THR A 212 -2.84 13.18 -5.75
C THR A 212 -2.60 12.21 -4.59
N LEU A 213 -2.90 12.70 -3.39
CA LEU A 213 -2.66 12.04 -2.11
C LEU A 213 -3.90 11.26 -1.67
N CYS A 214 -3.74 10.01 -1.23
CA CYS A 214 -4.81 9.23 -0.58
C CYS A 214 -5.02 9.75 0.87
N PRO A 215 -6.19 10.31 1.24
CA PRO A 215 -6.45 10.77 2.60
C PRO A 215 -6.78 9.59 3.54
N ARG A 216 -6.13 9.59 4.72
CA ARG A 216 -6.24 8.57 5.78
C ARG A 216 -7.55 8.55 6.59
N ARG A 217 -8.54 9.41 6.31
CA ARG A 217 -9.80 9.43 7.08
C ARG A 217 -10.93 8.89 6.21
N LEU A 218 -11.27 7.62 6.46
CA LEU A 218 -12.28 6.79 5.77
C LEU A 218 -11.85 6.24 4.40
N GLY A 219 -10.78 5.42 4.39
CA GLY A 219 -10.67 4.15 3.66
C GLY A 219 -11.00 4.03 2.16
N ALA A 220 -11.19 5.12 1.40
CA ALA A 220 -11.30 5.05 -0.06
C ALA A 220 -10.98 6.41 -0.68
N LEU A 221 -9.83 6.53 -1.37
CA LEU A 221 -9.63 7.63 -2.30
C LEU A 221 -10.27 7.28 -3.64
N TRP A 222 -11.28 8.05 -4.00
CA TRP A 222 -11.94 7.98 -5.28
C TRP A 222 -11.18 8.81 -6.31
N LEU A 223 -10.54 8.15 -7.29
CA LEU A 223 -10.31 8.75 -8.60
C LEU A 223 -10.89 7.87 -9.69
N ALA A 224 -12.16 8.11 -10.01
CA ALA A 224 -12.68 7.77 -11.32
C ALA A 224 -11.98 8.68 -12.35
N THR A 225 -10.99 8.15 -13.07
CA THR A 225 -10.65 8.75 -14.36
C THR A 225 -11.73 8.32 -15.34
N GLU A 226 -12.83 9.06 -15.41
CA GLU A 226 -13.73 8.96 -16.56
C GLU A 226 -12.93 9.41 -17.79
N ALA A 227 -12.63 8.47 -18.68
CA ALA A 227 -12.25 8.80 -20.04
C ALA A 227 -13.50 9.41 -20.70
N ARG A 228 -13.44 10.69 -21.04
CA ARG A 228 -14.35 11.26 -22.05
C ARG A 228 -13.94 10.72 -23.41
#